data_AF-A0A371DP48-F1
#
_entry.id   AF-A0A371DP48-F1
#
_cell.length_a   1.000
_cell.length_b   1.000
_cell.length_c   1.000
_cell.angle_alpha   90.00
_cell.angle_beta   90.00
_cell.angle_gamma   90.00
#
_symmetry.space_group_name_H-M   'P 1'
#
loop_
_entity.id
_entity.type
_entity.pdbx_description
1 polymer ?
#
loop_
_entity_poly.entity_id
_entity_poly.type
_entity_poly.pdbx_seq_one_letter_code
_entity_poly.pdbx_strand_id
1 'polypeptide(L)'
;EEDLRLYSVAGLSPLDMYVLETRLPDELLVHDLHNITGRCPDSRTPVRYVRAKPVTEGPEQYVISAWGTDKAPQNPNVAHLYLAEGNRLGEGHHSTVFRAPFSVRLEGASDTARRVTVAVKTTSAECGAHYMLHQEAAMYTSFPRDFMEETHRPSPTLANFVPNAPEQGLADETYLPSPTSALNVAADNDAEHSEPAILPPVVPKFYGYYLPVDDDGNFFGRTHINCKEDGTCDVDWPARLLLVEECGAPIEPEDFTHDQRLACFSLFQRLHEAGFVQYSPYRRNMLVQPGPLSAPRSERSFAAPSFRIIDFGRG
;
A
#
# COMPACT_ATOMS: atom_id res chain seq x y z
N GLU A 1 -4.33 35.88 6.84
CA GLU A 1 -2.96 35.36 6.95
C GLU A 1 -3.07 33.85 7.00
N GLU A 2 -2.25 33.14 6.24
CA GLU A 2 -2.29 31.68 6.18
C GLU A 2 -1.72 31.11 7.48
N ASP A 3 -2.47 30.23 8.17
CA ASP A 3 -2.02 29.67 9.44
C ASP A 3 -0.98 28.57 9.20
N LEU A 4 0.30 28.94 9.21
CA LEU A 4 1.42 28.02 8.97
C LEU A 4 1.46 26.83 9.94
N ARG A 5 0.81 26.92 11.11
CA ARG A 5 0.73 25.80 12.06
C ARG A 5 -0.03 24.61 11.50
N LEU A 6 -0.89 24.82 10.49
CA LEU A 6 -1.59 23.75 9.81
C LEU A 6 -0.64 22.84 9.01
N TYR A 7 0.52 23.33 8.59
CA TYR A 7 1.52 22.53 7.88
C TYR A 7 2.45 21.75 8.81
N SER A 8 2.41 22.03 10.11
CA SER A 8 3.25 21.35 11.10
C SER A 8 2.78 19.92 11.34
N VAL A 9 3.73 18.99 11.33
CA VAL A 9 3.53 17.59 11.72
C VAL A 9 3.77 17.35 13.22
N ALA A 10 4.23 18.37 13.95
CA ALA A 10 4.59 18.22 15.36
C ALA A 10 3.35 17.89 16.23
N GLY A 11 3.46 16.83 17.03
CA GLY A 11 2.40 16.37 17.92
C GLY A 11 1.25 15.62 17.22
N LEU A 12 1.34 15.38 15.92
CA LEU A 12 0.37 14.57 15.19
C LEU A 12 0.82 13.12 15.12
N SER A 13 -0.11 12.20 15.36
CA SER A 13 0.12 10.76 15.18
C SER A 13 -0.14 10.36 13.72
N PRO A 14 0.65 9.44 13.14
CA PRO A 14 0.33 8.85 11.85
C PRO A 14 -0.99 8.10 11.87
N LEU A 15 -1.69 8.13 10.74
CA LEU A 15 -2.79 7.20 10.47
C LEU A 15 -2.17 5.82 10.20
N ASP A 16 -2.27 4.90 11.15
CA ASP A 16 -1.62 3.58 11.11
C ASP A 16 -2.60 2.42 11.39
N MET A 17 -3.88 2.69 11.19
CA MET A 17 -4.96 1.71 11.20
C MET A 17 -5.43 1.40 9.78
N TYR A 18 -5.99 0.21 9.60
CA TYR A 18 -6.68 -0.12 8.36
C TYR A 18 -7.88 0.82 8.18
N VAL A 19 -8.02 1.35 6.96
CA VAL A 19 -9.13 2.23 6.58
C VAL A 19 -9.85 1.58 5.41
N LEU A 20 -11.13 1.23 5.63
CA LEU A 20 -11.99 0.73 4.56
C LEU A 20 -12.05 1.75 3.41
N GLU A 21 -12.02 1.26 2.17
CA GLU A 21 -12.10 2.09 0.96
C GLU A 21 -13.29 3.06 1.00
N THR A 22 -14.44 2.61 1.52
CA THR A 22 -15.67 3.41 1.67
C THR A 22 -15.58 4.52 2.72
N ARG A 23 -14.56 4.50 3.59
CA ARG A 23 -14.35 5.50 4.66
C ARG A 23 -13.26 6.50 4.34
N LEU A 24 -12.51 6.28 3.26
CA LEU A 24 -11.56 7.29 2.80
C LEU A 24 -12.33 8.55 2.38
N PRO A 25 -11.68 9.72 2.36
CA PRO A 25 -12.28 10.91 1.77
C PRO A 25 -12.49 10.73 0.29
N ASP A 26 -13.57 11.29 -0.19
CA ASP A 26 -13.87 11.25 -1.61
C ASP A 26 -13.34 12.49 -2.32
N GLU A 27 -13.18 13.59 -1.58
CA GLU A 27 -12.51 14.79 -2.03
C GLU A 27 -11.41 15.19 -1.06
N LEU A 28 -10.31 15.69 -1.62
CA LEU A 28 -9.24 16.35 -0.89
C LEU A 28 -9.18 17.82 -1.30
N LEU A 29 -9.22 18.69 -0.30
CA LEU A 29 -8.80 20.07 -0.44
C LEU A 29 -7.33 20.14 -0.04
N VAL A 30 -6.48 20.24 -1.05
CA VAL A 30 -5.02 20.22 -0.91
C VAL A 30 -4.51 21.64 -0.78
N HIS A 31 -4.08 21.99 0.42
CA HIS A 31 -3.38 23.24 0.72
C HIS A 31 -1.90 23.02 0.43
N ASP A 32 -1.37 23.74 -0.55
CA ASP A 32 -0.05 23.49 -1.12
C ASP A 32 0.83 24.74 -1.02
N LEU A 33 1.55 24.84 0.10
CA LEU A 33 2.29 26.04 0.48
C LEU A 33 3.43 26.39 -0.51
N HIS A 34 3.96 25.39 -1.21
CA HIS A 34 5.15 25.53 -2.05
C HIS A 34 4.91 25.11 -3.50
N ASN A 35 3.64 25.04 -3.93
CA ASN A 35 3.26 24.60 -5.28
C ASN A 35 3.84 23.23 -5.68
N ILE A 36 3.94 22.30 -4.73
CA ILE A 36 4.42 20.92 -4.93
C ILE A 36 3.57 20.20 -6.01
N THR A 37 2.29 20.54 -6.11
CA THR A 37 1.33 19.96 -7.06
C THR A 37 1.34 20.61 -8.44
N GLY A 38 2.05 21.73 -8.62
CA GLY A 38 2.07 22.49 -9.87
C GLY A 38 0.76 23.24 -10.20
N ARG A 39 -0.17 23.37 -9.24
CA ARG A 39 -1.49 23.98 -9.43
C ARG A 39 -1.81 25.18 -8.54
N CYS A 40 -0.94 25.54 -7.61
CA CYS A 40 -1.19 26.62 -6.65
C CYS A 40 -0.12 27.72 -6.76
N PRO A 41 -0.24 28.66 -7.72
CA PRO A 41 0.71 29.75 -7.85
C PRO A 41 0.62 30.78 -6.71
N ASP A 42 -0.46 30.82 -5.92
CA ASP A 42 -0.70 31.85 -4.89
C ASP A 42 -0.82 31.33 -3.44
N SER A 43 -0.58 30.03 -3.20
CA SER A 43 -0.67 29.26 -1.93
C SER A 43 -1.98 29.33 -1.14
N ARG A 44 -2.89 30.26 -1.48
CA ARG A 44 -4.04 30.63 -0.64
C ARG A 44 -5.31 29.84 -0.94
N THR A 45 -5.43 29.31 -2.16
CA THR A 45 -6.60 28.56 -2.58
C THR A 45 -6.26 27.07 -2.62
N PRO A 46 -6.94 26.22 -1.82
CA PRO A 46 -6.69 24.80 -1.88
C PRO A 46 -7.08 24.25 -3.24
N VAL A 47 -6.24 23.37 -3.78
CA VAL A 47 -6.51 22.66 -5.04
C VAL A 47 -7.43 21.49 -4.75
N ARG A 48 -8.50 21.36 -5.53
CA ARG A 48 -9.48 20.28 -5.37
C ARG A 48 -8.99 19.03 -6.07
N TYR A 49 -9.03 17.92 -5.34
CA TYR A 49 -8.71 16.59 -5.79
C TYR A 49 -9.86 15.64 -5.48
N VAL A 50 -10.12 14.69 -6.37
CA VAL A 50 -11.20 13.70 -6.21
C VAL A 50 -10.59 12.30 -6.22
N ARG A 51 -11.11 11.43 -5.34
CA ARG A 51 -10.68 10.03 -5.26
C ARG A 51 -11.01 9.32 -6.56
N ALA A 52 -10.01 8.66 -7.13
CA ALA A 52 -10.10 7.91 -8.36
C ALA A 52 -9.72 6.46 -8.12
N LYS A 53 -10.35 5.56 -8.86
CA LYS A 53 -10.02 4.14 -8.89
C LYS A 53 -9.41 3.82 -10.26
N PRO A 54 -8.14 3.38 -10.31
CA PRO A 54 -7.56 2.84 -11.54
C PRO A 54 -8.35 1.64 -12.03
N VAL A 55 -8.62 1.60 -13.33
CA VAL A 55 -9.29 0.47 -14.00
C VAL A 55 -8.41 0.04 -15.16
N THR A 56 -8.17 -1.27 -15.22
CA THR A 56 -7.45 -1.92 -16.31
C THR A 56 -8.42 -2.85 -17.02
N GLU A 57 -8.83 -2.49 -18.23
CA GLU A 57 -9.68 -3.32 -19.09
C GLU A 57 -8.92 -3.66 -20.38
N GLY A 58 -8.31 -4.84 -20.41
CA GLY A 58 -7.46 -5.26 -21.53
C GLY A 58 -6.23 -4.35 -21.67
N PRO A 59 -5.94 -3.78 -22.85
CA PRO A 59 -4.80 -2.88 -23.04
C PRO A 59 -5.09 -1.44 -22.57
N GLU A 60 -6.34 -1.10 -22.28
CA GLU A 60 -6.72 0.26 -21.89
C GLU A 60 -6.61 0.45 -20.38
N GLN A 61 -5.96 1.55 -20.01
CA GLN A 61 -5.85 2.02 -18.64
C GLN A 61 -6.59 3.34 -18.54
N TYR A 62 -7.60 3.37 -17.68
CA TYR A 62 -8.36 4.58 -17.40
C TYR A 62 -8.66 4.69 -15.91
N VAL A 63 -9.28 5.79 -15.54
CA VAL A 63 -9.67 6.08 -14.17
C VAL A 63 -11.17 6.30 -14.12
N ILE A 64 -11.82 5.69 -13.14
CA ILE A 64 -13.19 6.05 -12.78
C ILE A 64 -13.15 6.84 -11.48
N SER A 65 -14.12 7.73 -11.31
CA SER A 65 -14.31 8.35 -10.00
C SER A 65 -14.60 7.26 -8.97
N ALA A 66 -14.29 7.49 -7.69
CA ALA A 66 -14.66 6.54 -6.63
C ALA A 66 -16.18 6.30 -6.56
N TRP A 67 -16.99 7.15 -7.18
CA TRP A 67 -18.44 7.05 -7.33
C TRP A 67 -18.88 6.32 -8.62
N GLY A 68 -17.95 5.85 -9.44
CA GLY A 68 -18.23 5.26 -10.75
C GLY A 68 -18.72 6.28 -11.77
N THR A 69 -19.77 5.91 -12.51
CA THR A 69 -20.50 6.74 -13.49
C THR A 69 -21.63 7.56 -12.86
N ASP A 70 -21.88 7.39 -11.56
CA ASP A 70 -22.93 8.11 -10.85
C ASP A 70 -22.53 9.58 -10.65
N LYS A 71 -23.54 10.44 -10.46
CA LYS A 71 -23.29 11.83 -10.09
C LYS A 71 -22.57 11.85 -8.74
N ALA A 72 -21.63 12.78 -8.58
CA ALA A 72 -21.01 13.06 -7.29
C ALA A 72 -22.09 13.16 -6.21
N PRO A 73 -21.88 12.55 -5.03
CA PRO A 73 -22.90 12.52 -4.00
C PRO A 73 -23.21 13.93 -3.52
N GLN A 74 -24.43 14.08 -2.99
CA GLN A 74 -24.91 15.36 -2.50
C GLN A 74 -24.04 15.92 -1.35
N ASN A 75 -23.44 15.03 -0.54
CA ASN A 75 -22.56 15.39 0.57
C ASN A 75 -21.28 14.53 0.51
N PRO A 76 -20.26 14.92 -0.27
CA PRO A 76 -19.01 14.17 -0.33
C PRO A 76 -18.25 14.21 1.00
N ASN A 77 -17.55 13.12 1.37
CA ASN A 77 -16.63 13.15 2.50
C ASN A 77 -15.37 13.94 2.11
N VAL A 78 -15.32 15.20 2.53
CA VAL A 78 -14.19 16.10 2.22
C VAL A 78 -13.17 16.06 3.36
N ALA A 79 -11.90 15.85 3.00
CA ALA A 79 -10.77 16.01 3.91
C ALA A 79 -9.82 17.12 3.43
N HIS A 80 -8.98 17.60 4.35
CA HIS A 80 -7.95 18.57 4.04
C HIS A 80 -6.56 17.96 4.18
N LEU A 81 -5.72 18.20 3.19
CA LEU A 81 -4.33 17.78 3.15
C LEU A 81 -3.43 19.02 3.10
N TYR A 82 -2.39 19.07 3.93
CA TYR A 82 -1.49 20.22 4.01
C TYR A 82 -0.09 19.81 3.56
N LEU A 83 0.32 20.23 2.35
CA LEU A 83 1.61 19.93 1.77
C LEU A 83 2.60 21.07 1.99
N ALA A 84 3.79 20.73 2.46
CA ALA A 84 4.89 21.66 2.63
C ALA A 84 6.22 20.96 2.37
N GLU A 85 7.13 21.67 1.70
CA GLU A 85 8.44 21.16 1.28
C GLU A 85 9.28 20.68 2.48
N GLY A 86 9.16 21.38 3.62
CA GLY A 86 9.83 21.02 4.86
C GLY A 86 9.42 19.67 5.47
N ASN A 87 8.36 19.03 4.96
CA ASN A 87 7.89 17.73 5.43
C ASN A 87 8.27 16.57 4.47
N ARG A 88 9.23 16.76 3.56
CA ARG A 88 9.73 15.71 2.66
C ARG A 88 10.28 14.52 3.46
N LEU A 89 9.78 13.31 3.17
CA LEU A 89 10.27 12.04 3.72
C LEU A 89 11.35 11.40 2.85
N GLY A 90 11.24 11.59 1.54
CA GLY A 90 12.19 11.02 0.58
C GLY A 90 11.84 11.35 -0.86
N GLU A 91 12.77 11.04 -1.75
CA GLU A 91 12.65 11.28 -3.18
C GLU A 91 13.16 10.06 -3.94
N GLY A 92 12.39 9.65 -4.94
CA GLY A 92 12.74 8.61 -5.89
C GLY A 92 12.79 9.19 -7.30
N HIS A 93 13.09 8.35 -8.28
CA HIS A 93 13.27 8.79 -9.66
C HIS A 93 12.02 9.46 -10.26
N HIS A 94 10.82 9.00 -9.87
CA HIS A 94 9.55 9.41 -10.46
C HIS A 94 8.59 10.05 -9.45
N SER A 95 9.02 10.26 -8.21
CA SER A 95 8.12 10.73 -7.17
C SER A 95 8.84 11.31 -5.99
N THR A 96 8.19 12.26 -5.33
CA THR A 96 8.58 12.71 -3.99
C THR A 96 7.55 12.26 -2.97
N VAL A 97 8.00 11.89 -1.77
CA VAL A 97 7.13 11.48 -0.67
C VAL A 97 7.20 12.52 0.45
N PHE A 98 6.04 12.92 0.96
CA PHE A 98 5.90 13.88 2.06
C PHE A 98 5.11 13.27 3.22
N ARG A 99 5.42 13.70 4.45
CA ARG A 99 4.55 13.50 5.62
C ARG A 99 3.60 14.69 5.71
N ALA A 100 2.33 14.50 5.43
CA ALA A 100 1.37 15.62 5.41
C ALA A 100 0.41 15.55 6.60
N PRO A 101 0.16 16.67 7.30
CA PRO A 101 -1.02 16.80 8.14
C PRO A 101 -2.29 16.56 7.32
N PHE A 102 -3.18 15.75 7.88
CA PHE A 102 -4.40 15.28 7.24
C PHE A 102 -5.57 15.42 8.21
N SER A 103 -6.49 16.30 7.87
CA SER A 103 -7.73 16.51 8.63
C SER A 103 -8.84 15.70 7.97
N VAL A 104 -9.24 14.61 8.60
CA VAL A 104 -10.18 13.63 8.04
C VAL A 104 -11.29 13.27 9.02
N ARG A 105 -12.49 13.03 8.49
CA ARG A 105 -13.58 12.36 9.21
C ARG A 105 -13.59 10.90 8.81
N LEU A 106 -13.34 10.03 9.79
CA LEU A 106 -13.47 8.57 9.63
C LEU A 106 -14.70 8.15 10.44
N GLU A 107 -15.76 7.70 9.76
CA GLU A 107 -17.00 7.27 10.43
C GLU A 107 -16.72 6.20 11.51
N GLY A 108 -17.32 6.37 12.69
CA GLY A 108 -17.19 5.47 13.86
C GLY A 108 -16.20 5.95 14.93
N ALA A 109 -15.31 6.89 14.60
CA ALA A 109 -14.82 7.84 15.58
C ALA A 109 -15.90 8.92 15.75
N SER A 110 -16.00 9.56 16.93
CA SER A 110 -16.82 10.78 17.13
C SER A 110 -16.85 11.66 15.87
N ASP A 111 -18.00 12.27 15.55
CA ASP A 111 -18.28 13.17 14.40
C ASP A 111 -17.30 14.38 14.26
N THR A 112 -16.26 14.41 15.08
CA THR A 112 -15.15 15.34 15.07
C THR A 112 -14.07 14.91 14.08
N ALA A 113 -13.69 15.84 13.19
CA ALA A 113 -12.55 15.65 12.30
C ALA A 113 -11.28 15.39 13.13
N ARG A 114 -10.54 14.34 12.79
CA ARG A 114 -9.25 14.01 13.39
C ARG A 114 -8.13 14.60 12.56
N ARG A 115 -7.11 15.12 13.23
CA ARG A 115 -5.87 15.57 12.60
C ARG A 115 -4.77 14.55 12.85
N VAL A 116 -4.27 13.95 11.77
CA VAL A 116 -3.25 12.89 11.77
C VAL A 116 -2.19 13.20 10.73
N THR A 117 -1.16 12.36 10.59
CA THR A 117 -0.26 12.40 9.42
C THR A 117 -0.49 11.22 8.49
N VAL A 118 -0.23 11.43 7.21
CA VAL A 118 -0.19 10.38 6.17
C VAL A 118 1.05 10.56 5.32
N ALA A 119 1.54 9.48 4.72
CA ALA A 119 2.54 9.57 3.67
C ALA A 119 1.83 9.90 2.35
N VAL A 120 2.32 10.92 1.64
CA VAL A 120 1.77 11.38 0.36
C VAL A 120 2.86 11.26 -0.67
N LYS A 121 2.67 10.40 -1.67
CA LYS A 121 3.53 10.31 -2.83
C LYS A 121 2.97 11.21 -3.93
N THR A 122 3.81 12.10 -4.44
CA THR A 122 3.51 13.02 -5.54
C THR A 122 4.36 12.67 -6.74
N THR A 123 3.87 13.00 -7.93
CA THR A 123 4.58 12.77 -9.20
C THR A 123 5.50 13.93 -9.54
N SER A 124 6.64 13.64 -10.17
CA SER A 124 7.46 14.65 -10.83
C SER A 124 6.79 15.11 -12.14
N ALA A 125 7.29 16.20 -12.73
CA ALA A 125 6.80 16.78 -13.99
C ALA A 125 7.18 15.96 -15.24
N GLU A 126 7.25 14.64 -15.13
CA GLU A 126 7.58 13.71 -16.21
C GLU A 126 6.38 12.79 -16.49
N CYS A 127 6.04 12.55 -17.76
CA CYS A 127 4.89 11.73 -18.10
C CYS A 127 4.95 10.30 -17.53
N GLY A 128 6.14 9.70 -17.44
CA GLY A 128 6.35 8.36 -16.86
C GLY A 128 6.12 8.32 -15.35
N ALA A 129 6.34 9.43 -14.63
CA ALA A 129 6.00 9.52 -13.22
C ALA A 129 4.50 9.37 -12.97
N HIS A 130 3.70 10.06 -13.78
CA HIS A 130 2.24 9.93 -13.74
C HIS A 130 1.78 8.50 -14.03
N TYR A 131 2.40 7.83 -15.00
CA TYR A 131 2.15 6.43 -15.31
C TYR A 131 2.49 5.51 -14.13
N MET A 132 3.70 5.63 -13.58
CA MET A 132 4.17 4.82 -12.46
C MET A 132 3.30 4.94 -11.21
N LEU A 133 2.87 6.15 -10.85
CA LEU A 133 1.99 6.34 -9.69
C LEU A 133 0.59 5.76 -9.92
N HIS A 134 0.10 5.78 -11.18
CA HIS A 134 -1.15 5.13 -11.55
C HIS A 134 -1.05 3.62 -11.46
N GLN A 135 0.04 3.02 -11.95
CA GLN A 135 0.30 1.60 -11.82
C GLN A 135 0.36 1.14 -10.36
N GLU A 136 1.05 1.91 -9.51
CA GLU A 136 1.11 1.61 -8.09
C GLU A 136 -0.28 1.64 -7.43
N ALA A 137 -1.10 2.64 -7.77
CA ALA A 137 -2.48 2.70 -7.30
C ALA A 137 -3.31 1.50 -7.82
N ALA A 138 -3.12 1.08 -9.07
CA ALA A 138 -3.82 -0.07 -9.66
C ALA A 138 -3.42 -1.39 -8.96
N MET A 139 -2.16 -1.53 -8.57
CA MET A 139 -1.68 -2.65 -7.78
C MET A 139 -2.34 -2.68 -6.39
N TYR A 140 -2.40 -1.53 -5.70
CA TYR A 140 -3.11 -1.46 -4.43
C TYR A 140 -4.60 -1.78 -4.56
N THR A 141 -5.24 -1.43 -5.68
CA THR A 141 -6.63 -1.82 -5.98
C THR A 141 -6.81 -3.32 -6.17
N SER A 142 -5.82 -4.03 -6.70
CA SER A 142 -5.93 -5.46 -7.00
C SER A 142 -5.57 -6.37 -5.83
N PHE A 143 -4.89 -5.86 -4.79
CA PHE A 143 -4.49 -6.69 -3.66
C PHE A 143 -5.66 -7.24 -2.85
N PRO A 144 -5.55 -8.50 -2.39
CA PRO A 144 -6.43 -9.05 -1.37
C PRO A 144 -6.40 -8.19 -0.10
N ARG A 145 -7.56 -8.06 0.56
CA ARG A 145 -7.71 -7.26 1.79
C ARG A 145 -6.74 -7.67 2.89
N ASP A 146 -6.49 -8.96 3.05
CA ASP A 146 -5.58 -9.53 4.05
C ASP A 146 -4.11 -9.18 3.83
N PHE A 147 -3.75 -8.50 2.74
CA PHE A 147 -2.43 -7.91 2.57
C PHE A 147 -2.28 -6.57 3.28
N MET A 148 -3.39 -5.88 3.55
CA MET A 148 -3.44 -4.59 4.23
C MET A 148 -3.85 -4.72 5.70
N GLU A 149 -4.19 -5.92 6.17
CA GLU A 149 -4.67 -6.19 7.52
C GLU A 149 -3.80 -7.25 8.21
N GLU A 150 -3.84 -7.26 9.54
CA GLU A 150 -3.37 -8.42 10.31
C GLU A 150 -4.42 -9.52 10.23
N THR A 151 -4.00 -10.72 9.86
CA THR A 151 -4.92 -11.86 9.71
C THR A 151 -4.48 -13.06 10.51
N HIS A 152 -5.43 -13.77 11.10
CA HIS A 152 -5.15 -15.06 11.72
C HIS A 152 -5.00 -16.11 10.63
N ARG A 153 -3.85 -16.78 10.58
CA ARG A 153 -3.74 -18.01 9.79
C ARG A 153 -4.71 -19.02 10.40
N PRO A 154 -5.69 -19.56 9.66
CA PRO A 154 -6.43 -20.71 10.15
C PRO A 154 -5.41 -21.83 10.42
N SER A 155 -5.48 -22.45 11.60
CA SER A 155 -4.71 -23.67 11.87
C SER A 155 -4.93 -24.64 10.71
N PRO A 156 -3.91 -25.36 10.24
CA PRO A 156 -4.11 -26.39 9.23
C PRO A 156 -5.01 -27.46 9.84
N THR A 157 -6.32 -27.34 9.64
CA THR A 157 -7.21 -28.48 9.78
C THR A 157 -6.69 -29.50 8.79
N LEU A 158 -6.42 -30.72 9.25
CA LEU A 158 -6.21 -31.90 8.40
C LEU A 158 -7.43 -32.07 7.49
N ALA A 159 -7.50 -31.28 6.42
CA ALA A 159 -8.46 -31.45 5.36
C ALA A 159 -7.91 -32.60 4.53
N ASN A 160 -8.49 -33.77 4.77
CA ASN A 160 -8.34 -35.01 4.04
C ASN A 160 -7.94 -34.77 2.57
N PHE A 161 -6.64 -34.90 2.28
CA PHE A 161 -6.20 -35.33 0.97
C PHE A 161 -6.68 -36.77 0.80
N VAL A 162 -7.88 -36.93 0.26
CA VAL A 162 -8.26 -38.17 -0.41
C VAL A 162 -7.68 -38.06 -1.81
N PRO A 163 -6.63 -38.82 -2.17
CA PRO A 163 -6.24 -38.90 -3.56
C PRO A 163 -7.33 -39.71 -4.26
N ASN A 164 -8.09 -39.05 -5.14
CA ASN A 164 -8.91 -39.78 -6.11
C ASN A 164 -7.96 -40.58 -7.01
N ALA A 165 -7.88 -41.88 -6.74
CA ALA A 165 -7.29 -42.85 -7.65
C ALA A 165 -8.18 -42.99 -8.90
N PRO A 166 -7.61 -43.04 -10.11
CA PRO A 166 -8.30 -43.61 -11.25
C PRO A 166 -8.14 -45.13 -11.23
N GLU A 167 -9.25 -45.85 -11.13
CA GLU A 167 -9.31 -47.27 -11.50
C GLU A 167 -9.16 -47.41 -13.03
N GLN A 168 -8.13 -48.12 -13.49
CA GLN A 168 -8.24 -49.36 -14.26
C GLN A 168 -6.91 -49.69 -14.98
N GLY A 169 -6.37 -50.89 -14.71
CA GLY A 169 -5.37 -51.53 -15.55
C GLY A 169 -4.23 -52.25 -14.82
N LEU A 170 -4.50 -53.43 -14.25
CA LEU A 170 -3.53 -54.54 -14.13
C LEU A 170 -2.98 -54.88 -15.54
N ALA A 171 -1.77 -55.37 -15.77
CA ALA A 171 -0.81 -56.10 -14.94
C ALA A 171 0.59 -56.00 -15.59
N ASP A 172 1.67 -56.11 -14.82
CA ASP A 172 2.55 -57.28 -14.89
C ASP A 172 3.50 -57.34 -13.68
N GLU A 173 3.96 -58.55 -13.40
CA GLU A 173 4.44 -59.08 -12.14
C GLU A 173 5.84 -58.63 -11.67
N THR A 174 6.06 -58.95 -10.40
CA THR A 174 7.31 -59.36 -9.74
C THR A 174 8.10 -58.32 -8.95
N TYR A 175 8.21 -58.65 -7.65
CA TYR A 175 9.38 -58.58 -6.78
C TYR A 175 9.16 -57.83 -5.45
N LEU A 176 9.19 -58.61 -4.37
CA LEU A 176 9.21 -58.21 -2.96
C LEU A 176 10.35 -59.01 -2.28
N PRO A 177 10.88 -58.59 -1.12
CA PRO A 177 12.11 -57.77 -1.02
C PRO A 177 13.16 -58.43 -0.09
N SER A 178 14.26 -57.72 0.26
CA SER A 178 14.89 -57.61 1.61
C SER A 178 16.28 -56.91 1.54
N PRO A 179 16.97 -56.54 2.64
CA PRO A 179 16.83 -55.24 3.33
C PRO A 179 18.19 -54.55 3.61
N THR A 180 18.18 -53.28 4.03
CA THR A 180 19.21 -52.49 4.78
C THR A 180 19.10 -51.02 4.34
N SER A 181 19.09 -49.98 5.16
CA SER A 181 19.24 -49.81 6.60
C SER A 181 18.57 -48.49 6.98
N ALA A 182 18.02 -48.45 8.19
CA ALA A 182 17.40 -47.31 8.81
C ALA A 182 18.36 -46.12 8.99
N LEU A 183 17.83 -44.91 8.78
CA LEU A 183 18.15 -43.75 9.60
C LEU A 183 16.82 -43.11 10.03
N ASN A 184 16.43 -43.43 11.25
CA ASN A 184 15.36 -42.78 11.97
C ASN A 184 15.79 -41.34 12.30
N VAL A 185 15.14 -40.35 11.69
CA VAL A 185 15.04 -39.02 12.28
C VAL A 185 13.73 -39.02 13.05
N ALA A 186 13.85 -38.90 14.37
CA ALA A 186 12.72 -38.85 15.29
C ALA A 186 11.76 -37.75 14.87
N ALA A 187 10.51 -38.12 14.65
CA ALA A 187 9.40 -37.19 14.58
C ALA A 187 9.10 -36.76 16.03
N ASP A 188 9.50 -35.55 16.39
CA ASP A 188 8.95 -34.89 17.57
C ASP A 188 7.50 -34.51 17.24
N ASN A 189 6.59 -35.28 17.84
CA ASN A 189 5.16 -34.98 17.89
C ASN A 189 4.90 -33.92 18.96
N ASP A 190 5.23 -32.66 18.66
CA ASP A 190 4.73 -31.50 19.42
C ASP A 190 3.74 -30.72 18.54
N ALA A 191 2.64 -31.38 18.21
CA ALA A 191 1.46 -30.78 17.57
C ALA A 191 0.37 -30.56 18.62
N GLU A 192 0.67 -29.82 19.69
CA GLU A 192 -0.34 -29.36 20.66
C GLU A 192 -0.14 -27.86 20.92
N HIS A 193 -1.15 -27.07 20.56
CA HIS A 193 -1.33 -25.64 20.86
C HIS A 193 -0.37 -24.64 20.20
N SER A 194 -0.22 -24.66 18.87
CA SER A 194 0.17 -23.42 18.18
C SER A 194 -1.02 -22.47 18.15
N GLU A 195 -0.95 -21.37 18.92
CA GLU A 195 -1.87 -20.24 18.73
C GLU A 195 -1.90 -19.85 17.25
N PRO A 196 -3.07 -19.45 16.70
CA PRO A 196 -3.17 -19.08 15.29
C PRO A 196 -2.18 -17.97 14.99
N ALA A 197 -1.17 -18.28 14.17
CA ALA A 197 -0.13 -17.33 13.81
C ALA A 197 -0.77 -16.08 13.18
N ILE A 198 -0.62 -14.93 13.83
CA ILE A 198 -1.05 -13.64 13.30
C ILE A 198 -0.06 -13.28 12.19
N LEU A 199 -0.57 -13.19 10.97
CA LEU A 199 0.18 -12.75 9.80
C LEU A 199 0.15 -11.22 9.73
N PRO A 200 1.32 -10.55 9.63
CA PRO A 200 1.37 -9.09 9.53
C PRO A 200 0.87 -8.62 8.14
N PRO A 201 0.46 -7.34 7.99
CA PRO A 201 0.24 -6.76 6.66
C PRO A 201 1.48 -6.88 5.77
N VAL A 202 1.28 -7.19 4.49
CA VAL A 202 2.32 -7.28 3.47
C VAL A 202 2.65 -5.89 2.91
N VAL A 203 1.63 -5.08 2.72
CA VAL A 203 1.67 -3.74 2.09
C VAL A 203 1.06 -2.69 3.03
N PRO A 204 1.06 -1.39 2.70
CA PRO A 204 0.41 -0.35 3.51
C PRO A 204 -1.04 -0.70 3.86
N LYS A 205 -1.45 -0.39 5.09
CA LYS A 205 -2.80 -0.68 5.61
C LYS A 205 -3.95 0.04 4.91
N PHE A 206 -3.65 1.07 4.13
CA PHE A 206 -4.62 1.74 3.28
C PHE A 206 -3.88 2.44 2.15
N TYR A 207 -4.63 2.76 1.11
CA TYR A 207 -4.19 3.67 0.06
C TYR A 207 -5.37 4.53 -0.39
N GLY A 208 -5.09 5.73 -0.88
CA GLY A 208 -6.08 6.56 -1.58
C GLY A 208 -5.41 7.26 -2.75
N TYR A 209 -5.93 7.02 -3.95
CA TYR A 209 -5.44 7.64 -5.18
C TYR A 209 -6.33 8.80 -5.57
N TYR A 210 -5.75 9.98 -5.74
CA TYR A 210 -6.50 11.21 -5.98
C TYR A 210 -5.94 11.96 -7.18
N LEU A 211 -6.88 12.43 -8.00
CA LEU A 211 -6.59 13.21 -9.19
C LEU A 211 -7.10 14.64 -9.03
N PRO A 212 -6.35 15.64 -9.51
CA PRO A 212 -6.82 17.01 -9.57
C PRO A 212 -8.04 17.09 -10.51
N VAL A 213 -8.97 17.99 -10.20
CA VAL A 213 -10.13 18.27 -11.06
C VAL A 213 -10.17 19.73 -11.48
N ASP A 214 -10.76 20.01 -12.64
CA ASP A 214 -11.07 21.38 -13.06
C ASP A 214 -12.35 21.91 -12.38
N ASP A 215 -12.71 23.16 -12.69
CA ASP A 215 -13.92 23.81 -12.17
C ASP A 215 -15.21 23.07 -12.57
N ASP A 216 -15.17 22.34 -13.69
CA ASP A 216 -16.27 21.51 -14.19
C ASP A 216 -16.28 20.11 -13.54
N GLY A 217 -15.28 19.77 -12.72
CA GLY A 217 -15.15 18.49 -12.03
C GLY A 217 -14.53 17.37 -12.86
N ASN A 218 -13.98 17.66 -14.03
CA ASN A 218 -13.30 16.67 -14.87
C ASN A 218 -11.89 16.40 -14.34
N PHE A 219 -11.48 15.13 -14.36
CA PHE A 219 -10.13 14.74 -13.97
C PHE A 219 -9.07 15.25 -14.93
N PHE A 220 -7.94 15.74 -14.40
CA PHE A 220 -6.71 15.82 -15.20
C PHE A 220 -5.99 14.47 -15.22
N GLY A 221 -6.53 13.54 -16.01
CA GLY A 221 -6.01 12.18 -16.20
C GLY A 221 -5.15 11.99 -17.45
N ARG A 222 -4.42 13.01 -17.92
CA ARG A 222 -3.63 12.92 -19.16
C ARG A 222 -2.53 11.88 -19.04
N THR A 223 -2.33 11.12 -20.11
CA THR A 223 -1.21 10.20 -20.30
C THR A 223 -0.75 10.29 -21.76
N HIS A 224 0.50 9.94 -22.01
CA HIS A 224 0.96 9.73 -23.39
C HIS A 224 0.80 8.26 -23.72
N ILE A 225 0.08 7.94 -24.81
CA ILE A 225 -0.18 6.55 -25.23
C ILE A 225 1.13 5.76 -25.44
N ASN A 226 2.17 6.43 -25.93
CA ASN A 226 3.45 5.82 -26.26
C ASN A 226 4.50 5.93 -25.14
N CYS A 227 4.22 6.64 -24.05
CA CYS A 227 5.15 6.78 -22.93
C CYS A 227 4.60 6.04 -21.71
N LYS A 228 5.34 5.05 -21.24
CA LYS A 228 4.99 4.26 -20.06
C LYS A 228 5.94 4.59 -18.90
N GLU A 229 6.40 3.58 -18.16
CA GLU A 229 7.26 3.72 -16.98
C GLU A 229 8.55 4.52 -17.24
N ASP A 230 9.16 4.40 -18.42
CA ASP A 230 10.41 5.07 -18.77
C ASP A 230 10.18 6.38 -19.56
N GLY A 231 8.96 6.91 -19.53
CA GLY A 231 8.60 8.16 -20.18
C GLY A 231 9.23 9.38 -19.48
N THR A 232 10.13 10.08 -20.17
CA THR A 232 10.85 11.25 -19.64
C THR A 232 10.40 12.58 -20.25
N CYS A 233 9.23 12.62 -20.93
CA CYS A 233 8.73 13.87 -21.48
C CYS A 233 8.33 14.81 -20.35
N ASP A 234 8.87 16.03 -20.38
CA ASP A 234 8.42 17.12 -19.51
C ASP A 234 6.95 17.45 -19.78
N VAL A 235 6.16 17.54 -18.72
CA VAL A 235 4.74 17.86 -18.78
C VAL A 235 4.36 18.94 -17.79
N ASP A 236 3.36 19.75 -18.13
CA ASP A 236 2.76 20.77 -17.27
C ASP A 236 1.56 20.23 -16.46
N TRP A 237 1.46 18.90 -16.34
CA TRP A 237 0.34 18.26 -15.69
C TRP A 237 0.46 18.40 -14.17
N PRO A 238 -0.66 18.58 -13.45
CA PRO A 238 -0.58 18.65 -12.00
C PRO A 238 -0.22 17.30 -11.41
N ALA A 239 0.49 17.33 -10.28
CA ALA A 239 0.86 16.11 -9.59
C ALA A 239 -0.38 15.30 -9.20
N ARG A 240 -0.35 14.02 -9.52
CA ARG A 240 -1.24 12.99 -8.95
C ARG A 240 -0.81 12.69 -7.52
N LEU A 241 -1.76 12.35 -6.66
CA LEU A 241 -1.49 12.06 -5.24
C LEU A 241 -1.85 10.62 -4.91
N LEU A 242 -0.95 9.94 -4.22
CA LEU A 242 -1.20 8.64 -3.61
C LEU A 242 -0.93 8.76 -2.11
N LEU A 243 -2.00 8.70 -1.32
CA LEU A 243 -1.94 8.67 0.14
C LEU A 243 -1.79 7.22 0.59
N VAL A 244 -0.84 6.94 1.47
CA VAL A 244 -0.61 5.60 2.04
C VAL A 244 -0.23 5.69 3.52
N GLU A 245 -0.24 4.54 4.21
CA GLU A 245 0.31 4.42 5.57
C GLU A 245 1.78 4.87 5.60
N GLU A 246 2.14 5.62 6.65
CA GLU A 246 3.53 5.91 6.96
C GLU A 246 4.21 4.69 7.58
N CYS A 247 4.77 3.83 6.72
CA CYS A 247 5.23 2.49 7.11
C CYS A 247 6.60 2.43 7.80
N GLY A 248 7.22 3.58 8.11
CA GLY A 248 8.52 3.68 8.78
C GLY A 248 9.64 4.11 7.84
N ALA A 249 10.84 3.53 8.03
CA ALA A 249 12.05 3.88 7.29
C ALA A 249 12.56 2.71 6.45
N PRO A 250 13.30 2.96 5.35
CA PRO A 250 14.01 1.92 4.60
C PRO A 250 14.82 0.98 5.49
N ILE A 251 14.85 -0.31 5.13
CA ILE A 251 15.70 -1.28 5.82
C ILE A 251 17.18 -1.11 5.44
N GLU A 252 18.05 -1.46 6.39
CA GLU A 252 19.48 -1.73 6.16
C GLU A 252 19.71 -3.21 6.48
N PRO A 253 19.66 -4.11 5.46
CA PRO A 253 19.67 -5.56 5.66
C PRO A 253 20.88 -6.09 6.44
N GLU A 254 22.00 -5.37 6.38
CA GLU A 254 23.25 -5.68 7.06
C GLU A 254 23.09 -5.71 8.59
N ASP A 255 22.19 -4.87 9.12
CA ASP A 255 21.94 -4.74 10.56
C ASP A 255 20.94 -5.77 11.10
N PHE A 256 20.32 -6.55 10.22
CA PHE A 256 19.20 -7.43 10.57
C PHE A 256 19.65 -8.82 11.03
N THR A 257 18.94 -9.36 12.02
CA THR A 257 19.06 -10.75 12.43
C THR A 257 18.54 -11.70 11.33
N HIS A 258 18.88 -12.98 11.44
CA HIS A 258 18.35 -14.00 10.53
C HIS A 258 16.82 -14.01 10.50
N ASP A 259 16.18 -13.95 11.67
CA ASP A 259 14.72 -13.97 11.80
C ASP A 259 14.06 -12.74 11.17
N GLN A 260 14.66 -11.56 11.29
CA GLN A 260 14.17 -10.34 10.65
C GLN A 260 14.27 -10.41 9.13
N ARG A 261 15.36 -11.00 8.60
CA ARG A 261 15.49 -11.25 7.15
C ARG A 261 14.47 -12.26 6.66
N LEU A 262 14.22 -13.31 7.44
CA LEU A 262 13.20 -14.32 7.13
C LEU A 262 11.79 -13.71 7.16
N ALA A 263 11.51 -12.81 8.11
CA ALA A 263 10.26 -12.05 8.16
C ALA A 263 10.06 -11.21 6.89
N CYS A 264 11.07 -10.48 6.44
CA CYS A 264 11.02 -9.74 5.17
C CYS A 264 10.79 -10.67 3.97
N PHE A 265 11.50 -11.80 3.91
CA PHE A 265 11.34 -12.79 2.85
C PHE A 265 9.91 -13.37 2.82
N SER A 266 9.32 -13.63 3.99
CA SER A 266 7.96 -14.16 4.09
C SER A 266 6.89 -13.24 3.48
N LEU A 267 7.12 -11.91 3.50
CA LEU A 267 6.22 -10.95 2.85
C LEU A 267 6.24 -11.08 1.33
N PHE A 268 7.43 -11.23 0.74
CA PHE A 268 7.58 -11.48 -0.69
C PHE A 268 7.02 -12.85 -1.08
N GLN A 269 7.22 -13.87 -0.25
CA GLN A 269 6.63 -15.19 -0.49
C GLN A 269 5.10 -15.10 -0.57
N ARG A 270 4.45 -14.42 0.40
CA ARG A 270 3.00 -14.21 0.37
C ARG A 270 2.54 -13.43 -0.86
N LEU A 271 3.27 -12.39 -1.23
CA LEU A 271 3.01 -11.62 -2.45
C LEU A 271 3.03 -12.52 -3.70
N HIS A 272 4.07 -13.35 -3.85
CA HIS A 272 4.23 -14.27 -4.97
C HIS A 272 3.20 -15.41 -4.97
N GLU A 273 2.87 -15.97 -3.80
CA GLU A 273 1.84 -17.02 -3.65
C GLU A 273 0.46 -16.53 -4.10
N ALA A 274 0.17 -15.24 -3.94
CA ALA A 274 -1.05 -14.62 -4.45
C ALA A 274 -0.96 -14.17 -5.93
N GLY A 275 0.15 -14.46 -6.62
CA GLY A 275 0.34 -14.17 -8.04
C GLY A 275 0.80 -12.74 -8.35
N PHE A 276 1.24 -11.97 -7.34
CA PHE A 276 1.75 -10.61 -7.53
C PHE A 276 3.29 -10.60 -7.53
N VAL A 277 3.88 -9.71 -8.32
CA VAL A 277 5.32 -9.46 -8.35
C VAL A 277 5.53 -7.95 -8.27
N GLN A 278 6.46 -7.50 -7.42
CA GLN A 278 6.68 -6.05 -7.22
C GLN A 278 7.60 -5.41 -8.29
N TYR A 279 8.40 -6.23 -9.01
CA TYR A 279 9.30 -5.85 -10.12
C TYR A 279 10.40 -4.81 -9.83
N SER A 280 10.59 -4.36 -8.59
CA SER A 280 11.62 -3.40 -8.18
C SER A 280 12.06 -3.61 -6.71
N PRO A 281 12.53 -4.82 -6.31
CA PRO A 281 12.76 -5.17 -4.92
C PRO A 281 14.08 -4.60 -4.39
N TYR A 282 14.17 -3.28 -4.32
CA TYR A 282 15.30 -2.56 -3.72
C TYR A 282 15.08 -2.39 -2.20
N ARG A 283 16.17 -2.29 -1.43
CA ARG A 283 16.13 -2.07 0.03
C ARG A 283 15.23 -0.89 0.46
N ARG A 284 15.17 0.17 -0.35
CA ARG A 284 14.32 1.35 -0.11
C ARG A 284 12.81 1.06 -0.18
N ASN A 285 12.42 -0.04 -0.82
CA ASN A 285 11.04 -0.45 -1.03
C ASN A 285 10.57 -1.51 -0.02
N MET A 286 11.41 -1.82 0.97
CA MET A 286 11.04 -2.53 2.18
C MET A 286 11.23 -1.57 3.36
N LEU A 287 10.16 -1.32 4.11
CA LEU A 287 10.14 -0.38 5.23
C LEU A 287 10.01 -1.12 6.56
N VAL A 288 10.75 -0.64 7.57
CA VAL A 288 10.69 -1.11 8.96
C VAL A 288 10.12 -0.03 9.88
N GLN A 289 9.25 -0.44 10.79
CA GLN A 289 8.76 0.39 11.89
C GLN A 289 8.75 -0.40 13.21
N PRO A 290 8.68 0.28 14.36
CA PRO A 290 8.43 -0.38 15.65
C PRO A 290 7.18 -1.25 15.59
N GLY A 291 7.24 -2.43 16.22
CA GLY A 291 6.11 -3.36 16.32
C GLY A 291 5.97 -3.99 17.70
N PRO A 292 5.10 -5.01 17.85
CA PRO A 292 4.22 -5.54 16.81
C PRO A 292 3.11 -4.54 16.45
N LEU A 293 2.59 -4.61 15.22
CA LEU A 293 1.51 -3.71 14.80
C LEU A 293 0.18 -3.92 15.55
N SER A 294 -0.01 -5.11 16.12
CA SER A 294 -1.15 -5.48 16.97
C SER A 294 -1.21 -4.66 18.25
N ALA A 295 -0.08 -4.11 18.69
CA ALA A 295 0.02 -3.24 19.86
C ALA A 295 -0.23 -1.77 19.50
N PRO A 296 -0.74 -0.94 20.45
CA PRO A 296 -0.79 0.51 20.31
C PRO A 296 0.61 1.10 20.06
N ARG A 297 0.69 2.21 19.32
CA ARG A 297 1.97 2.81 18.90
C ARG A 297 2.91 3.17 20.05
N SER A 298 2.38 3.52 21.22
CA SER A 298 3.14 3.81 22.44
C SER A 298 3.85 2.60 23.05
N GLU A 299 3.40 1.39 22.71
CA GLU A 299 3.93 0.11 23.22
C GLU A 299 4.83 -0.58 22.19
N ARG A 300 4.88 -0.07 20.95
CA ARG A 300 5.70 -0.64 19.88
C ARG A 300 7.17 -0.34 20.09
N SER A 301 8.04 -1.29 19.73
CA SER A 301 9.49 -1.13 19.80
C SER A 301 10.21 -1.86 18.66
N PHE A 302 11.50 -1.57 18.47
CA PHE A 302 12.36 -2.30 17.53
C PHE A 302 12.83 -3.66 18.05
N ALA A 303 12.45 -4.05 19.28
CA ALA A 303 12.67 -5.42 19.76
C ALA A 303 11.78 -6.44 19.02
N ALA A 304 10.64 -5.99 18.50
CA ALA A 304 9.72 -6.79 17.67
C ALA A 304 9.32 -5.98 16.41
N PRO A 305 10.25 -5.74 15.48
CA PRO A 305 10.03 -4.82 14.37
C PRO A 305 8.99 -5.36 13.37
N SER A 306 8.50 -4.47 12.53
CA SER A 306 7.38 -4.73 11.63
C SER A 306 7.66 -4.26 10.19
N PHE A 307 7.49 -5.22 9.28
CA PHE A 307 7.69 -5.29 7.81
C PHE A 307 6.65 -4.70 6.85
N ARG A 308 6.95 -3.76 5.94
CA ARG A 308 6.06 -3.45 4.77
C ARG A 308 6.80 -3.40 3.44
N ILE A 309 6.21 -3.97 2.39
CA ILE A 309 6.60 -3.76 0.99
C ILE A 309 5.84 -2.54 0.43
N ILE A 310 6.54 -1.65 -0.26
CA ILE A 310 5.96 -0.47 -0.92
C ILE A 310 6.44 -0.36 -2.38
N ASP A 311 5.96 0.67 -3.09
CA ASP A 311 6.42 1.06 -4.43
C ASP A 311 6.15 0.00 -5.50
N PHE A 312 4.89 -0.10 -5.92
CA PHE A 312 4.41 -1.08 -6.92
C PHE A 312 4.23 -0.48 -8.31
N GLY A 313 4.93 0.61 -8.65
CA GLY A 313 4.74 1.29 -9.94
C GLY A 313 5.15 0.47 -11.17
N ARG A 314 5.96 -0.58 -11.00
CA ARG A 314 6.36 -1.53 -12.06
C ARG A 314 5.57 -2.85 -12.00
N GLY A 315 4.61 -2.93 -11.07
CA GLY A 315 3.72 -4.05 -10.76
C GLY A 315 2.78 -4.44 -11.87
#